data_AF-A0A3N5FI54-F1
#
_entry.id   AF-A0A3N5FI54-F1
#
_cell.length_a   1.000
_cell.length_b   1.000
_cell.length_c   1.000
_cell.angle_alpha   90.00
_cell.angle_beta   90.00
_cell.angle_gamma   90.00
#
_symmetry.space_group_name_H-M   'P 1'
#
loop_
_entity.id
_entity.type
_entity.pdbx_description
1 polymer ?
#
loop_
_entity_poly.entity_id
_entity_poly.type
_entity_poly.pdbx_seq_one_letter_code
_entity_poly.pdbx_strand_id
1 'polypeptide(L)' 'APGGDFLVKVFQGRHFQPFMRALRGSFETVKVRKPPASRQRSPEIYLLARHFKS' A
#
# COMPACT_ATOMS: atom_id res chain seq x y z
N ALA A 1 -10.37 8.61 -10.21
CA ALA A 1 -10.83 10.02 -10.11
C ALA A 1 -9.92 10.76 -9.14
N PRO A 2 -9.70 12.08 -9.32
CA PRO A 2 -9.07 12.92 -8.31
C PRO A 2 -9.66 12.65 -6.92
N GLY A 3 -8.81 12.57 -5.89
CA GLY A 3 -9.22 12.29 -4.51
C GLY A 3 -9.60 10.85 -4.22
N GLY A 4 -9.52 9.93 -5.19
CA GLY A 4 -9.85 8.52 -5.01
C GLY A 4 -8.83 7.74 -4.16
N ASP A 5 -9.28 6.60 -3.64
CA ASP A 5 -8.48 5.69 -2.81
C ASP A 5 -8.07 4.42 -3.58
N PHE A 6 -6.95 3.83 -3.18
CA PHE A 6 -6.41 2.60 -3.75
C PHE A 6 -5.96 1.65 -2.64
N LEU A 7 -6.46 0.41 -2.68
CA LEU A 7 -6.11 -0.65 -1.75
C LEU A 7 -5.52 -1.84 -2.53
N VAL A 8 -4.32 -2.28 -2.14
CA VAL A 8 -3.65 -3.39 -2.81
C VAL A 8 -2.96 -4.33 -1.84
N LYS A 9 -3.05 -5.63 -2.09
CA LYS A 9 -2.30 -6.68 -1.40
C LYS A 9 -0.95 -6.85 -2.09
N VAL A 10 0.14 -6.82 -1.32
CA VAL A 10 1.51 -7.00 -1.82
C VAL A 10 2.30 -7.94 -0.92
N PHE A 11 3.34 -8.55 -1.47
CA PHE A 11 4.35 -9.27 -0.70
C PHE A 11 5.53 -8.34 -0.38
N GLN A 12 6.02 -8.36 0.85
CA GLN A 12 7.25 -7.65 1.25
C GLN A 12 8.48 -8.33 0.65
N GLY A 13 8.83 -7.94 -0.57
CA GLY A 13 10.05 -8.36 -1.26
C GLY A 13 10.82 -7.18 -1.86
N ARG A 14 11.75 -7.47 -2.77
CA ARG A 14 12.68 -6.48 -3.35
C ARG A 14 12.01 -5.24 -3.97
N HIS A 15 10.78 -5.39 -4.45
CA HIS A 15 10.04 -4.33 -5.14
C HIS A 15 9.09 -3.54 -4.23
N PHE A 16 8.97 -3.92 -2.96
CA PHE A 16 8.04 -3.28 -2.02
C PHE A 16 8.37 -1.80 -1.79
N GLN A 17 9.63 -1.50 -1.47
CA GLN A 17 10.05 -0.13 -1.16
C GLN A 17 9.92 0.82 -2.37
N PRO A 18 10.40 0.46 -3.58
CA PRO A 18 10.14 1.27 -4.78
C PRO A 18 8.65 1.52 -5.04
N PHE A 19 7.82 0.50 -4.93
CA PHE A 19 6.38 0.63 -5.15
C PHE A 19 5.70 1.53 -4.12
N MET A 20 6.02 1.38 -2.84
CA MET A 20 5.51 2.26 -1.79
C MET A 20 5.93 3.71 -2.00
N ARG A 21 7.16 3.97 -2.47
CA ARG A 21 7.61 5.32 -2.83
C ARG A 21 6.80 5.91 -3.99
N ALA A 22 6.52 5.13 -5.03
CA ALA A 22 5.67 5.58 -6.13
C ALA A 22 4.27 5.98 -5.64
N LEU A 23 3.65 5.16 -4.78
CA LEU A 23 2.35 5.50 -4.19
C LEU A 23 2.40 6.77 -3.34
N ARG A 24 3.47 7.01 -2.56
CA ARG A 24 3.62 8.26 -1.79
C ARG A 24 3.77 9.50 -2.68
N GLY A 25 4.31 9.33 -3.88
CA GLY A 25 4.31 10.37 -4.91
C GLY A 25 2.89 10.72 -5.34
N SER A 26 2.07 9.72 -5.64
CA SER A 26 0.74 9.89 -6.25
C SER A 26 -0.42 10.09 -5.29
N PHE A 27 -0.27 9.82 -3.99
CA PHE A 27 -1.35 9.88 -2.99
C PHE A 27 -0.94 10.76 -1.80
N GLU A 28 -1.89 11.40 -1.13
CA GLU A 28 -1.61 12.20 0.07
C GLU A 28 -1.11 11.33 1.22
N THR A 29 -1.70 10.16 1.42
CA THR A 29 -1.30 9.24 2.48
C THR A 29 -1.19 7.81 1.99
N VAL A 30 -0.20 7.07 2.50
CA VAL A 30 -0.03 5.63 2.23
C VAL A 30 0.24 4.91 3.54
N LYS A 31 -0.63 3.97 3.90
CA LYS A 31 -0.57 3.19 5.14
C LYS A 31 -0.33 1.71 4.85
N VAL A 32 0.59 1.10 5.58
CA VAL A 32 0.81 -0.36 5.58
C VAL A 32 -0.13 -1.01 6.59
N ARG A 33 -0.83 -2.07 6.20
CA ARG A 33 -1.76 -2.83 7.05
C ARG A 33 -1.47 -4.33 6.97
N LYS A 34 -1.30 -4.96 8.13
CA LYS A 34 -1.21 -6.42 8.28
C LYS A 34 -2.52 -6.90 8.93
N PRO A 35 -3.42 -7.59 8.21
CA PRO A 35 -4.67 -8.05 8.79
C PRO A 35 -4.43 -9.11 9.87
N PRO A 36 -5.21 -9.13 10.97
CA PRO A 36 -5.13 -10.20 11.97
C PRO A 36 -5.37 -11.61 11.38
N ALA A 37 -6.19 -11.69 10.33
CA ALA A 37 -6.45 -12.94 9.60
C ALA A 37 -5.27 -13.44 8.75
N SER A 38 -4.23 -12.61 8.54
CA SER A 38 -3.04 -13.04 7.81
C SER A 38 -2.10 -13.81 8.73
N ARG A 39 -1.58 -14.95 8.25
CA ARG A 39 -0.61 -15.76 9.02
C ARG A 39 0.60 -14.90 9.41
N GLN A 40 1.06 -15.03 10.65
CA GLN A 40 2.15 -14.22 11.21
C GLN A 40 3.45 -14.32 10.39
N ARG A 41 3.73 -15.51 9.81
CA ARG A 41 4.89 -15.77 8.95
C ARG A 41 4.73 -15.36 7.48
N SER A 42 3.54 -14.92 7.06
CA SER A 42 3.33 -14.52 5.66
C SER A 42 3.96 -13.15 5.42
N PRO A 43 4.70 -12.93 4.33
CA PRO A 43 5.18 -11.60 3.95
C PRO A 43 4.09 -10.72 3.31
N GLU A 44 2.84 -11.17 3.28
CA GLU A 44 1.72 -10.42 2.71
C GLU A 44 1.26 -9.27 3.61
N ILE A 45 1.10 -8.10 3.01
CA ILE A 45 0.54 -6.88 3.62
C ILE A 45 -0.38 -6.18 2.63
N TYR A 46 -1.16 -5.23 3.13
CA TYR A 46 -1.95 -4.32 2.32
C TYR A 46 -1.34 -2.92 2.37
N LEU A 47 -1.32 -2.23 1.23
CA LEU A 47 -1.07 -0.80 1.14
C LEU A 47 -2.40 -0.10 0.87
N LEU A 48 -2.80 0.78 1.80
CA LEU A 48 -3.94 1.68 1.64
C LEU A 48 -3.40 3.07 1.28
N ALA A 49 -3.54 3.45 0.03
CA ALA A 49 -3.20 4.77 -0.48
C ALA A 49 -4.49 5.60 -0.59
N ARG A 50 -4.49 6.82 -0.05
CA ARG A 50 -5.68 7.67 -0.01
C ARG A 50 -5.45 9.02 -0.64
N HIS A 51 -6.52 9.56 -1.23
CA HIS A 51 -6.55 10.86 -1.89
C HIS A 51 -5.53 10.96 -3.03
N PHE A 52 -5.88 10.37 -4.18
CA PHE A 52 -5.08 10.47 -5.39
C PHE A 52 -4.90 11.94 -5.79
N LYS A 53 -3.64 12.38 -5.85
CA LYS A 53 -3.24 13.71 -6.29
C LYS A 53 -3.45 13.77 -7.81
N SER A 54 -4.37 14.62 -8.25
CA SER A 54 -4.58 14.91 -9.68
C SER A 54 -3.40 15.68 -10.26
#